data_AF-A0A529WWM3-F1
#
_entry.id   AF-A0A529WWM3-F1
#
_cell.length_a   1.000
_cell.length_b   1.000
_cell.length_c   1.000
_cell.angle_alpha   90.00
_cell.angle_beta   90.00
_cell.angle_gamma   90.00
#
_symmetry.space_group_name_H-M   'P 1'
#
loop_
_entity.id
_entity.type
_entity.pdbx_description
1 polymer ?
#
loop_
_entity_poly.entity_id
_entity_poly.type
_entity_poly.pdbx_seq_one_letter_code
_entity_poly.pdbx_strand_id
1 'polypeptide(L)' 'MTIDGLPPLRAVIERHGLQAKKALGQNFLLDLNLTSKIARAAGDLSEATVIEVGPGPGGLTRALLF' A
#
# COMPACT_ATOMS: atom_id res chain seq x y z
N MET A 1 -9.60 -11.89 6.93
CA MET A 1 -8.19 -11.60 6.57
C MET A 1 -8.14 -11.39 5.08
N THR A 2 -7.26 -10.50 4.61
CA THR A 2 -7.01 -10.32 3.17
C THR A 2 -6.13 -11.46 2.62
N ILE A 3 -5.95 -11.54 1.30
CA ILE A 3 -5.19 -12.61 0.62
C ILE A 3 -3.73 -12.73 1.12
N ASP A 4 -3.19 -11.61 1.61
CA ASP A 4 -1.87 -11.46 2.24
C ASP A 4 -1.83 -11.91 3.72
N GLY A 5 -2.93 -12.40 4.29
CA GLY A 5 -3.04 -12.79 5.71
C GLY A 5 -3.09 -11.61 6.69
N LEU A 6 -3.09 -10.37 6.20
CA LEU A 6 -3.06 -9.18 7.04
C LEU A 6 -4.48 -8.67 7.39
N PRO A 7 -4.61 -7.77 8.39
CA PRO A 7 -5.86 -7.05 8.62
C PRO A 7 -6.21 -6.16 7.42
N PRO A 8 -7.51 -5.87 7.17
CA PRO A 8 -7.91 -4.91 6.16
C PRO A 8 -7.24 -3.55 6.37
N LEU A 9 -6.88 -2.86 5.28
CA LEU A 9 -6.15 -1.59 5.35
C LEU A 9 -6.88 -0.53 6.20
N ARG A 10 -8.21 -0.50 6.14
CA ARG A 10 -9.04 0.37 6.99
C ARG A 10 -8.86 0.10 8.48
N ALA A 11 -8.75 -1.17 8.88
CA ALA A 11 -8.53 -1.55 10.28
C ALA A 11 -7.13 -1.13 10.77
N VAL A 12 -6.12 -1.19 9.89
CA VAL A 12 -4.77 -0.67 10.19
C VAL A 12 -4.82 0.84 10.39
N ILE A 13 -5.48 1.56 9.48
CA ILE A 13 -5.65 3.02 9.55
C ILE A 13 -6.32 3.42 10.87
N GLU A 14 -7.43 2.78 11.21
CA GLU A 14 -8.18 3.06 12.43
C GLU A 14 -7.38 2.75 13.69
N ARG A 15 -6.78 1.54 13.76
CA ARG A 15 -5.98 1.10 14.91
C ARG A 15 -4.83 2.06 15.22
N HIS A 16 -4.21 2.61 14.18
CA HIS A 16 -3.05 3.50 14.32
C HIS A 16 -3.41 4.99 14.25
N GLY A 17 -4.70 5.34 14.17
CA GLY A 17 -5.14 6.73 14.05
C GLY A 17 -4.53 7.46 12.85
N LEU A 18 -4.25 6.76 11.76
CA LEU A 18 -3.60 7.33 10.59
C LEU A 18 -4.57 8.30 9.89
N GLN A 19 -4.20 9.56 9.83
CA GLN A 19 -4.93 10.59 9.11
C GLN A 19 -4.04 11.18 8.04
N ALA A 20 -4.57 11.26 6.82
CA ALA A 20 -3.87 11.88 5.70
C ALA A 20 -3.67 13.37 5.98
N LYS A 21 -2.42 13.83 5.99
CA LYS A 21 -2.08 15.23 6.19
C LYS A 21 -1.97 15.93 4.83
N LYS A 22 -2.90 16.85 4.55
CA LYS A 22 -2.91 17.63 3.30
C LYS A 22 -1.63 18.44 3.09
N ALA A 23 -1.05 18.98 4.17
CA ALA A 23 0.22 19.72 4.12
C ALA A 23 1.40 18.87 3.65
N LEU A 24 1.30 17.54 3.78
CA LEU A 24 2.30 16.57 3.31
C LEU A 24 1.92 15.95 1.95
N GLY A 25 0.85 16.43 1.31
CA GLY A 25 0.37 15.88 0.03
C GLY A 25 -0.16 14.44 0.12
N GLN A 26 -0.44 13.92 1.32
CA GLN A 26 -0.84 12.53 1.50
C GLN A 26 -2.25 12.27 0.96
N ASN A 27 -2.37 11.32 0.04
CA ASN A 27 -3.63 10.76 -0.43
C ASN A 27 -3.50 9.23 -0.39
N PHE A 28 -4.23 8.56 0.50
CA PHE A 28 -4.07 7.13 0.70
C PHE A 28 -4.85 6.33 -0.35
N LEU A 29 -4.17 5.42 -1.04
CA LEU A 29 -4.81 4.43 -1.90
C LEU A 29 -5.41 3.32 -1.04
N LEU A 30 -6.74 3.24 -0.98
CA LEU A 30 -7.46 2.27 -0.16
C LEU A 30 -7.98 1.04 -0.93
N ASP A 31 -8.00 1.13 -2.26
CA ASP A 31 -8.39 0.02 -3.12
C ASP A 31 -7.17 -0.86 -3.45
N LEU A 32 -7.15 -2.07 -2.91
CA LEU A 32 -6.06 -3.02 -3.13
C LEU A 32 -6.01 -3.53 -4.57
N ASN A 33 -7.13 -3.52 -5.31
CA ASN A 33 -7.08 -3.89 -6.73
C ASN A 33 -6.32 -2.85 -7.55
N LEU A 34 -6.45 -1.56 -7.20
CA LEU A 34 -5.69 -0.49 -7.83
C LEU A 34 -4.20 -0.62 -7.52
N THR A 35 -3.83 -0.86 -6.27
CA THR A 35 -2.41 -1.01 -5.91
C THR A 35 -1.79 -2.25 -6.54
N SER A 36 -2.51 -3.37 -6.63
CA SER A 36 -2.06 -4.56 -7.38
C SER A 36 -1.87 -4.28 -8.88
N LYS A 37 -2.73 -3.46 -9.50
CA LYS A 37 -2.53 -3.03 -10.90
C LYS A 37 -1.29 -2.17 -11.06
N ILE A 38 -1.03 -1.24 -10.13
CA ILE A 38 0.19 -0.40 -10.12
C ILE A 38 1.44 -1.27 -9.99
N ALA A 39 1.46 -2.19 -9.01
CA ALA A 39 2.59 -3.10 -8.81
C ALA A 39 2.88 -3.94 -10.06
N ARG A 40 1.85 -4.52 -10.68
CA ARG A 40 1.99 -5.29 -11.93
C ARG A 40 2.48 -4.45 -13.10
N ALA A 41 2.12 -3.17 -13.17
CA ALA A 41 2.57 -2.28 -14.23
C ALA A 41 4.07 -2.00 -14.17
N ALA A 42 4.72 -2.22 -13.02
CA ALA A 42 6.17 -2.11 -12.88
C ALA A 42 6.95 -3.29 -13.50
N GLY A 43 6.27 -4.36 -13.94
CA GLY A 43 6.89 -5.53 -14.56
C GLY A 43 7.35 -6.59 -13.56
N ASP A 44 8.31 -7.41 -13.96
CA ASP A 44 8.93 -8.40 -13.07
C ASP A 44 9.91 -7.71 -12.12
N LEU A 45 9.66 -7.87 -10.82
CA LEU A 45 10.43 -7.27 -9.74
C LEU A 45 11.16 -8.31 -8.88
N SER A 46 11.15 -9.60 -9.26
CA SER A 46 11.69 -10.70 -8.45
C SER A 46 13.16 -10.52 -8.06
N GLU A 47 13.98 -9.99 -8.97
CA GLU A 47 15.41 -9.72 -8.76
C GLU A 47 15.71 -8.21 -8.60
N ALA A 48 14.67 -7.39 -8.42
CA ALA A 48 14.81 -5.94 -8.32
C ALA A 48 14.84 -5.48 -6.86
N THR A 49 15.67 -4.47 -6.57
CA THR A 49 15.53 -3.69 -5.34
C THR A 49 14.47 -2.62 -5.56
N VAL A 50 13.35 -2.72 -4.84
CA VAL A 50 12.24 -1.77 -4.92
C VAL A 50 12.39 -0.69 -3.86
N ILE A 51 12.32 0.58 -4.27
CA ILE A 51 12.32 1.75 -3.37
C ILE A 51 10.94 2.41 -3.44
N GLU A 52 10.13 2.23 -2.40
CA GLU A 52 8.85 2.91 -2.24
C GLU A 52 9.01 4.20 -1.43
N VAL A 53 8.60 5.33 -2.00
CA VAL A 53 8.63 6.64 -1.31
C VAL A 53 7.21 7.02 -0.90
N GLY A 54 7.00 7.26 0.40
CA GLY A 54 5.71 7.66 0.94
C GLY A 54 4.66 6.54 0.97
N PRO A 55 4.91 5.41 1.67
CA PRO A 55 4.04 4.23 1.66
C PRO A 55 2.64 4.46 2.27
N GLY A 56 2.46 5.53 3.05
CA GLY A 56 1.20 5.84 3.73
C GLY A 56 0.76 4.66 4.63
N PRO A 57 -0.47 4.15 4.52
CA PRO A 57 -0.94 3.01 5.28
C PRO A 57 -0.40 1.65 4.78
N GLY A 58 0.39 1.63 3.70
CA GLY A 58 1.03 0.42 3.17
C GLY A 58 0.21 -0.35 2.13
N GLY A 59 -0.74 0.30 1.44
CA GLY A 59 -1.58 -0.35 0.42
C GLY A 59 -0.77 -0.81 -0.81
N LEU A 60 0.20 0.00 -1.25
CA LEU A 60 1.11 -0.36 -2.35
C LEU A 60 2.23 -1.28 -1.85
N THR A 61 2.79 -1.02 -0.67
CA THR A 61 3.76 -1.93 -0.02
C THR A 61 3.27 -3.38 0.00
N ARG A 62 2.00 -3.61 0.37
CA ARG A 62 1.41 -4.96 0.35
C ARG A 62 1.39 -5.58 -1.04
N ALA A 63 0.96 -4.82 -2.04
CA ALA A 63 0.88 -5.29 -3.43
C ALA A 63 2.26 -5.55 -4.08
N LEU A 64 3.33 -4.96 -3.53
CA LEU A 64 4.71 -5.20 -3.96
C LEU A 64 5.31 -6.46 -3.31
N LEU A 65 4.82 -6.85 -2.13
CA LEU A 65 5.37 -7.97 -1.34
C LEU A 65 4.53 -9.25 -1.40
N PHE A 66 3.23 -9.14 -1.71
CA PHE A 66 2.24 -10.22 -1.69
C PHE A 66 1.32 -10.16 -2.90
#